data_AF-A0A914YEI4-F1
#
_entry.id   AF-A0A914YEI4-F1
#
_cell.length_a   1.000
_cell.length_b   1.000
_cell.length_c   1.000
_cell.angle_alpha   90.00
_cell.angle_beta   90.00
_cell.angle_gamma   90.00
#
_symmetry.space_group_name_H-M   'P 1'
#
loop_
_entity.id
_entity.type
_entity.pdbx_description
1 polymer ?
#
loop_
_entity_poly.entity_id
_entity_poly.type
_entity_poly.pdbx_seq_one_letter_code
_entity_poly.pdbx_strand_id
1 'polypeptide(L)'
;MIRQRQLTSSELISAYISRIRIINPVINAVVEDNFEGAQKAAADVDVYLDQLDKNSDEYKKLSETKPLLGVPFTIKDTYSVKGFRCTAGIYARRNVVADYDSDVVKNLKEAGAIHLAITNVPEAAFWFECNNRIYGRTKNPYDTRRIAGGSSGGEGAIIAAAGSVIGVGSDIGGSIRIPALCNGVFGLKPSEGAISLNGHHPNFKGGYGKRMCTSGPLCRYAKDLSIFFRVMAGNDVAENRFRLSKPVSMNKLRFFYMEGINSFMIEPLDKKVKATMIKSVKYFEKKYDTSVFSLSC
;
A
#
# COMPACT_ATOMS: atom_id res chain seq x y z
N MET A 1 -11.17 -0.16 -17.71
CA MET A 1 -10.21 0.28 -18.73
C MET A 1 -9.47 -0.90 -19.35
N ILE A 2 -8.52 -1.56 -18.66
CA ILE A 2 -7.73 -2.68 -19.22
C ILE A 2 -8.58 -3.81 -19.80
N ARG A 3 -9.43 -4.43 -18.97
CA ARG A 3 -10.33 -5.52 -19.41
C ARG A 3 -11.24 -5.14 -20.58
N GLN A 4 -11.65 -3.87 -20.65
CA GLN A 4 -12.53 -3.34 -21.69
C GLN A 4 -11.76 -2.84 -22.92
N ARG A 5 -10.43 -2.99 -22.96
CA ARG A 5 -9.54 -2.52 -24.03
C ARG A 5 -9.63 -1.02 -24.33
N GLN A 6 -9.93 -0.21 -23.31
CA GLN A 6 -9.85 1.25 -23.40
C GLN A 6 -8.43 1.78 -23.13
N LEU A 7 -7.59 0.93 -22.56
CA LEU A 7 -6.18 1.18 -22.24
C LEU A 7 -5.52 -0.20 -22.18
N THR A 8 -4.36 -0.38 -22.82
CA THR A 8 -3.59 -1.63 -22.70
C THR A 8 -2.80 -1.66 -21.38
N SER A 9 -2.44 -2.85 -20.91
CA SER A 9 -1.55 -2.96 -19.74
C SER A 9 -0.18 -2.36 -20.06
N SER A 10 0.32 -2.57 -21.28
CA SER A 10 1.61 -2.04 -21.73
C SER A 10 1.67 -0.51 -21.74
N GLU A 11 0.60 0.17 -22.18
CA GLU A 11 0.49 1.63 -22.11
C GLU A 11 0.50 2.12 -20.65
N LEU A 12 -0.28 1.46 -19.78
CA LEU A 12 -0.33 1.82 -18.36
C LEU A 12 1.04 1.67 -17.68
N ILE A 13 1.69 0.52 -17.86
CA ILE A 13 3.03 0.26 -17.29
C ILE A 13 4.05 1.26 -17.83
N SER A 14 4.05 1.52 -19.14
CA SER A 14 4.98 2.48 -19.76
C SER A 14 4.79 3.90 -19.24
N ALA A 15 3.54 4.31 -18.97
CA ALA A 15 3.24 5.61 -18.35
C ALA A 15 3.82 5.71 -16.92
N TYR A 16 3.65 4.67 -16.09
CA TYR A 16 4.21 4.66 -14.74
C TYR A 16 5.74 4.60 -14.73
N ILE A 17 6.36 3.79 -15.60
CA ILE A 17 7.84 3.75 -15.75
C ILE A 17 8.37 5.14 -16.12
N SER A 18 7.75 5.78 -17.13
CA SER A 18 8.12 7.13 -17.57
C SER A 18 8.01 8.14 -16.43
N ARG A 19 6.92 8.06 -15.65
CA ARG A 19 6.75 8.93 -14.49
C ARG A 19 7.82 8.69 -13.43
N ILE A 20 8.11 7.43 -13.07
CA ILE A 20 9.14 7.10 -12.08
C ILE A 20 10.50 7.64 -12.53
N ARG A 21 10.88 7.45 -13.79
CA ARG A 21 12.17 7.94 -14.34
C ARG A 21 12.34 9.46 -14.17
N ILE A 22 11.26 10.23 -14.30
CA ILE A 22 11.29 11.69 -14.14
C ILE A 22 11.42 12.09 -12.67
N ILE A 23 10.65 11.48 -11.77
CA ILE A 23 10.52 11.95 -10.38
C ILE A 23 11.50 11.31 -9.41
N ASN A 24 11.89 10.05 -9.63
CA ASN A 24 12.66 9.30 -8.64
C ASN A 24 14.05 9.89 -8.37
N PRO A 25 14.77 10.48 -9.35
CA PRO A 25 16.01 11.20 -9.07
C PRO A 25 15.87 12.34 -8.06
N VAL A 26 14.67 12.91 -7.91
CA VAL A 26 14.39 14.00 -6.97
C VAL A 26 14.03 13.46 -5.58
N ILE A 27 13.19 12.42 -5.52
CA ILE A 27 12.58 11.95 -4.26
C ILE A 27 13.19 10.68 -3.68
N ASN A 28 13.93 9.89 -4.46
CA ASN A 28 14.60 8.66 -4.04
C ASN A 28 13.68 7.68 -3.29
N ALA A 29 12.55 7.33 -3.92
CA ALA A 29 11.50 6.49 -3.36
C ALA A 29 11.60 5.03 -3.85
N VAL A 30 11.94 4.83 -5.12
CA VAL A 30 12.23 3.53 -5.74
C VAL A 30 13.73 3.25 -5.64
N VAL A 31 14.09 2.06 -5.17
CA VAL A 31 15.49 1.66 -4.91
C VAL A 31 15.98 0.51 -5.80
N GLU A 32 15.05 -0.25 -6.36
CA GLU A 32 15.33 -1.29 -7.35
C GLU A 32 14.10 -1.42 -8.25
N ASP A 33 14.26 -1.28 -9.57
CA ASP A 33 13.17 -1.36 -10.53
C ASP A 33 13.01 -2.74 -11.15
N ASN A 34 11.80 -3.05 -11.61
CA ASN A 34 11.48 -4.24 -12.40
C ASN A 34 10.93 -3.82 -13.78
N PHE A 35 11.47 -2.78 -14.39
CA PHE A 35 10.82 -2.16 -15.56
C PHE A 35 10.73 -3.11 -16.76
N GLU A 36 11.80 -3.82 -17.08
CA GLU A 36 11.81 -4.77 -18.19
C GLU A 36 10.85 -5.95 -17.94
N GLY A 37 10.89 -6.53 -16.73
CA GLY A 37 9.99 -7.60 -16.33
C GLY A 37 8.53 -7.17 -16.30
N ALA A 38 8.26 -5.94 -15.84
CA ALA A 38 6.92 -5.36 -15.82
C ALA A 38 6.39 -5.11 -17.24
N GLN A 39 7.22 -4.61 -18.16
CA GLN A 39 6.82 -4.43 -19.56
C GLN A 39 6.51 -5.75 -20.25
N LYS A 40 7.33 -6.79 -20.02
CA LYS A 40 7.06 -8.13 -20.55
C LYS A 40 5.73 -8.69 -20.01
N ALA A 41 5.53 -8.63 -18.69
CA ALA A 41 4.29 -9.10 -18.08
C ALA A 41 3.05 -8.33 -18.58
N ALA A 42 3.20 -7.04 -18.87
CA ALA A 42 2.13 -6.22 -19.43
C ALA A 42 1.78 -6.64 -20.87
N ALA A 43 2.80 -6.90 -21.70
CA ALA A 43 2.60 -7.43 -23.04
C ALA A 43 1.92 -8.80 -23.02
N ASP A 44 2.30 -9.67 -22.09
CA ASP A 44 1.65 -10.98 -21.91
C ASP A 44 0.17 -10.82 -21.51
N VAL A 45 -0.17 -9.86 -20.64
CA VAL A 45 -1.56 -9.52 -20.30
C VAL A 45 -2.33 -9.00 -21.52
N ASP A 46 -1.69 -8.20 -22.36
CA ASP A 46 -2.32 -7.68 -23.56
C ASP A 46 -2.59 -8.80 -24.57
N VAL A 47 -1.63 -9.69 -24.83
CA VAL A 47 -1.84 -10.86 -25.69
C VAL A 47 -2.95 -11.75 -25.15
N TYR A 48 -2.93 -12.02 -23.84
CA TYR A 48 -3.97 -12.81 -23.18
C TYR A 48 -5.38 -12.22 -23.40
N LEU A 49 -5.54 -10.91 -23.26
CA LEU A 49 -6.83 -10.24 -23.46
C LEU A 49 -7.26 -10.14 -24.93
N ASP A 50 -6.34 -10.17 -25.89
CA ASP A 50 -6.68 -10.23 -27.33
C ASP A 50 -7.21 -11.61 -27.74
N GLN A 51 -6.67 -12.66 -27.12
CA GLN A 51 -7.04 -14.05 -27.42
C GLN A 51 -8.28 -14.51 -26.65
N LEU A 52 -8.63 -13.83 -25.56
CA LEU A 52 -9.73 -14.22 -24.69
C LEU A 52 -11.10 -13.87 -25.30
N ASP A 53 -11.90 -14.88 -25.59
CA ASP A 53 -13.29 -14.68 -26.03
C ASP A 53 -14.11 -13.97 -24.95
N LYS A 54 -14.68 -12.81 -25.29
CA LYS A 54 -15.49 -11.99 -24.39
C LYS A 54 -16.77 -12.68 -23.91
N ASN A 55 -17.24 -13.71 -24.62
CA ASN A 55 -18.42 -14.48 -24.24
C ASN A 55 -18.09 -15.70 -23.38
N SER A 56 -16.80 -16.04 -23.23
CA SER A 56 -16.34 -17.17 -22.42
C SER A 56 -16.63 -16.97 -20.93
N ASP A 57 -16.76 -18.08 -20.21
CA ASP A 57 -16.93 -18.05 -18.76
C ASP A 57 -15.68 -17.53 -18.04
N GLU A 58 -14.51 -17.70 -18.65
CA GLU A 58 -13.26 -17.12 -18.16
C GLU A 58 -13.32 -15.58 -18.17
N TYR A 59 -13.74 -14.98 -19.28
CA TYR A 59 -13.89 -13.52 -19.37
C TYR A 59 -14.92 -12.99 -18.37
N LYS A 60 -16.06 -13.66 -18.21
CA LYS A 60 -17.12 -13.28 -17.25
C LYS A 60 -16.61 -13.29 -15.80
N LYS A 61 -15.76 -14.26 -15.45
CA LYS A 61 -15.20 -14.42 -14.09
C LYS A 61 -13.92 -13.62 -13.86
N LEU A 62 -13.39 -12.94 -14.87
CA LEU A 62 -12.09 -12.26 -14.80
C LEU A 62 -12.00 -11.21 -13.69
N SER A 63 -13.11 -10.54 -13.36
CA SER A 63 -13.16 -9.58 -12.22
C SER A 63 -12.89 -10.23 -10.87
N GLU A 64 -13.24 -11.51 -10.75
CA GLU A 64 -13.20 -12.26 -9.51
C GLU A 64 -11.88 -13.02 -9.39
N THR A 65 -11.43 -13.62 -10.51
CA THR A 65 -10.19 -14.41 -10.55
C THR A 65 -8.93 -13.56 -10.70
N LYS A 66 -8.99 -12.48 -11.50
CA LYS A 66 -7.86 -11.56 -11.73
C LYS A 66 -8.28 -10.09 -11.53
N PRO A 67 -8.71 -9.72 -10.31
CA PRO A 67 -9.24 -8.39 -10.03
C PRO A 67 -8.27 -7.24 -10.31
N LEU A 68 -6.97 -7.52 -10.38
CA LEU A 68 -5.90 -6.53 -10.62
C LEU A 68 -5.13 -6.81 -11.93
N LEU A 69 -5.74 -7.53 -12.88
CA LEU A 69 -5.10 -7.88 -14.15
C LEU A 69 -4.47 -6.67 -14.85
N GLY A 70 -3.15 -6.69 -15.00
CA GLY A 70 -2.36 -5.66 -15.68
C GLY A 70 -2.13 -4.38 -14.88
N VAL A 71 -2.49 -4.35 -13.59
CA VAL A 71 -2.34 -3.18 -12.71
C VAL A 71 -0.95 -3.19 -12.05
N PRO A 72 -0.13 -2.13 -12.16
CA PRO A 72 1.16 -2.06 -11.48
C PRO A 72 1.00 -1.89 -9.97
N PHE A 73 1.91 -2.51 -9.22
CA PHE A 73 2.10 -2.23 -7.81
C PHE A 73 3.59 -2.07 -7.45
N THR A 74 3.84 -1.29 -6.41
CA THR A 74 5.14 -1.18 -5.74
C THR A 74 5.12 -1.91 -4.40
N ILE A 75 6.28 -2.34 -3.94
CA ILE A 75 6.40 -3.00 -2.63
C ILE A 75 7.64 -2.53 -1.88
N LYS A 76 7.46 -2.32 -0.59
CA LYS A 76 8.50 -1.94 0.35
C LYS A 76 9.65 -2.96 0.38
N ASP A 77 10.90 -2.50 0.53
CA ASP A 77 12.14 -3.30 0.72
C ASP A 77 12.19 -4.05 2.07
N THR A 78 11.06 -4.61 2.49
CA THR A 78 10.92 -5.51 3.63
C THR A 78 10.28 -6.83 3.19
N TYR A 79 9.89 -6.97 1.93
CA TYR A 79 9.21 -8.17 1.43
C TYR A 79 10.09 -8.91 0.44
N SER A 80 10.13 -10.23 0.59
CA SER A 80 10.73 -11.11 -0.42
C SER A 80 9.94 -11.02 -1.72
N VAL A 81 10.64 -10.65 -2.79
CA VAL A 81 10.20 -10.77 -4.19
C VAL A 81 11.29 -11.55 -4.90
N LYS A 82 10.94 -12.69 -5.51
CA LYS A 82 11.92 -13.58 -6.12
C LYS A 82 12.78 -12.84 -7.15
N GLY A 83 14.11 -12.88 -6.98
CA GLY A 83 15.09 -12.23 -7.84
C GLY A 83 15.43 -10.78 -7.48
N PHE A 84 14.78 -10.20 -6.45
CA PHE A 84 15.01 -8.83 -6.00
C PHE A 84 15.63 -8.78 -4.61
N ARG A 85 16.25 -7.65 -4.26
CA ARG A 85 16.82 -7.45 -2.94
C ARG A 85 15.72 -7.34 -1.88
N CYS A 86 16.03 -7.86 -0.69
CA CYS A 86 15.22 -7.72 0.51
C CYS A 86 16.12 -7.34 1.68
N THR A 87 16.46 -6.05 1.75
CA THR A 87 17.51 -5.55 2.64
C THR A 87 16.97 -5.02 3.97
N ALA A 88 15.70 -4.59 4.00
CA ALA A 88 15.11 -3.84 5.11
C ALA A 88 15.91 -2.59 5.50
N GLY A 89 16.64 -2.00 4.54
CA GLY A 89 17.56 -0.88 4.78
C GLY A 89 18.76 -1.23 5.68
N ILE A 90 18.99 -2.51 6.01
CA ILE A 90 20.07 -2.96 6.89
C ILE A 90 21.33 -3.16 6.04
N TYR A 91 22.38 -2.38 6.29
CA TYR A 91 23.59 -2.39 5.45
C TYR A 91 24.24 -3.77 5.32
N ALA A 92 24.21 -4.59 6.37
CA ALA A 92 24.71 -5.96 6.34
C ALA A 92 23.94 -6.87 5.36
N ARG A 93 22.70 -6.52 5.01
CA ARG A 93 21.81 -7.25 4.09
C ARG A 93 21.76 -6.68 2.68
N ARG A 94 22.59 -5.67 2.34
CA ARG A 94 22.55 -4.97 1.04
C ARG A 94 22.66 -5.87 -0.20
N ASN A 95 23.21 -7.08 -0.05
CA ASN A 95 23.37 -8.06 -1.13
C ASN A 95 22.41 -9.26 -1.00
N VAL A 96 21.45 -9.23 -0.07
CA VAL A 96 20.48 -10.32 0.10
C VAL A 96 19.41 -10.22 -0.98
N VAL A 97 19.42 -11.17 -1.89
CA VAL A 97 18.40 -11.36 -2.94
C VAL A 97 17.46 -12.48 -2.50
N ALA A 98 16.15 -12.25 -2.60
CA ALA A 98 15.16 -13.26 -2.26
C ALA A 98 15.04 -14.33 -3.37
N ASP A 99 14.94 -15.59 -2.96
CA ASP A 99 14.75 -16.76 -3.81
C ASP A 99 13.28 -17.18 -3.96
N TYR A 100 12.39 -16.57 -3.17
CA TYR A 100 10.93 -16.80 -3.20
C TYR A 100 10.14 -15.49 -3.10
N ASP A 101 8.87 -15.56 -3.51
CA ASP A 101 7.89 -14.50 -3.28
C ASP A 101 7.22 -14.64 -1.92
N SER A 102 7.10 -13.54 -1.18
CA SER A 102 6.23 -13.46 0.01
C SER A 102 4.77 -13.80 -0.33
N ASP A 103 3.98 -14.22 0.65
CA ASP A 103 2.58 -14.60 0.41
C ASP A 103 1.78 -13.45 -0.21
N VAL A 104 2.05 -12.22 0.22
CA VAL A 104 1.41 -11.01 -0.35
C VAL A 104 1.74 -10.85 -1.83
N VAL A 105 3.00 -11.08 -2.21
CA VAL A 105 3.44 -10.97 -3.61
C VAL A 105 2.82 -12.07 -4.46
N LYS A 106 2.73 -13.31 -3.94
CA LYS A 106 2.03 -14.41 -4.61
C LYS A 106 0.58 -14.06 -4.88
N ASN A 107 -0.17 -13.65 -3.84
CA ASN A 107 -1.57 -13.27 -3.97
C ASN A 107 -1.77 -12.15 -5.00
N LEU A 108 -0.87 -11.16 -5.05
CA LEU A 108 -0.95 -10.07 -6.01
C LEU A 108 -0.68 -10.53 -7.45
N LYS A 109 0.36 -11.36 -7.66
CA LYS A 109 0.66 -11.92 -8.98
C LYS A 109 -0.46 -12.83 -9.47
N GLU A 110 -1.03 -13.66 -8.60
CA GLU A 110 -2.18 -14.53 -8.92
C GLU A 110 -3.43 -13.71 -9.29
N ALA A 111 -3.66 -12.59 -8.62
CA ALA A 111 -4.71 -11.63 -8.96
C ALA A 111 -4.44 -10.83 -10.25
N GLY A 112 -3.30 -11.07 -10.92
CA GLY A 112 -2.89 -10.46 -12.18
C GLY A 112 -2.17 -9.12 -12.05
N ALA A 113 -1.80 -8.69 -10.84
CA ALA A 113 -1.05 -7.46 -10.63
C ALA A 113 0.42 -7.62 -11.07
N ILE A 114 1.02 -6.53 -11.54
CA ILE A 114 2.38 -6.51 -12.08
C ILE A 114 3.31 -5.78 -11.10
N HIS A 115 4.34 -6.47 -10.62
CA HIS A 115 5.35 -5.86 -9.74
C HIS A 115 6.19 -4.86 -10.54
N LEU A 116 6.19 -3.59 -10.12
CA LEU A 116 6.86 -2.52 -10.84
C LEU A 116 8.23 -2.18 -10.26
N ALA A 117 8.35 -2.12 -8.94
CA ALA A 117 9.58 -1.72 -8.26
C ALA A 117 9.54 -1.98 -6.74
N ILE A 118 10.74 -2.06 -6.15
CA ILE A 118 10.99 -2.06 -4.72
C ILE A 118 11.16 -0.62 -4.22
N THR A 119 10.53 -0.28 -3.09
CA THR A 119 10.60 1.06 -2.49
C THR A 119 11.40 1.13 -1.21
N ASN A 120 11.96 2.32 -0.96
CA ASN A 120 12.89 2.59 0.13
C ASN A 120 12.24 2.53 1.52
N VAL A 121 13.08 2.28 2.52
CA VAL A 121 12.75 2.11 3.93
C VAL A 121 13.80 2.73 4.84
N PRO A 122 13.53 3.03 6.13
CA PRO A 122 14.59 3.20 7.11
C PRO A 122 15.27 1.88 7.44
N GLU A 123 16.47 1.96 8.01
CA GLU A 123 17.17 0.78 8.53
C GLU A 123 16.29 -0.01 9.50
N ALA A 124 16.23 -1.33 9.29
CA ALA A 124 15.38 -2.30 10.00
C ALA A 124 13.87 -1.98 9.98
N ALA A 125 13.41 -1.13 9.05
CA ALA A 125 12.05 -0.59 9.04
C ALA A 125 11.66 0.11 10.36
N PHE A 126 12.65 0.61 11.11
CA PHE A 126 12.49 1.07 12.50
C PHE A 126 12.72 2.57 12.66
N TRP A 127 12.04 3.39 11.86
CA TRP A 127 12.03 4.84 12.04
C TRP A 127 10.86 5.52 11.32
N PHE A 128 10.55 6.76 11.70
CA PHE A 128 9.52 7.59 11.07
C PHE A 128 10.01 8.38 9.85
N GLU A 129 11.29 8.28 9.49
CA GLU A 129 11.84 8.88 8.27
C GLU A 129 12.59 7.80 7.49
N CYS A 130 12.25 7.60 6.21
CA CYS A 130 12.93 6.62 5.36
C CYS A 130 14.32 7.11 4.96
N ASN A 131 15.31 6.70 5.72
CA ASN A 131 16.72 6.95 5.48
C ASN A 131 17.54 5.74 5.91
N ASN A 132 18.47 5.30 5.07
CA ASN A 132 19.39 4.23 5.38
C ASN A 132 20.72 4.41 4.63
N ARG A 133 21.73 3.64 5.01
CA ARG A 133 23.08 3.74 4.43
C ARG A 133 23.24 3.10 3.04
N ILE A 134 22.25 2.34 2.57
CA ILE A 134 22.31 1.65 1.26
C ILE A 134 21.82 2.60 0.16
N TYR A 135 20.63 3.18 0.36
CA TYR A 135 19.91 3.95 -0.65
C TYR A 135 19.82 5.44 -0.33
N GLY A 136 20.16 5.84 0.90
CA GLY A 136 19.97 7.20 1.38
C GLY A 136 18.51 7.52 1.71
N ARG A 137 18.18 8.82 1.69
CA ARG A 137 16.92 9.36 2.19
C ARG A 137 15.87 9.50 1.10
N THR A 138 14.65 9.07 1.37
CA THR A 138 13.46 9.42 0.58
C THR A 138 12.93 10.78 0.99
N LYS A 139 12.62 11.63 0.01
CA LYS A 139 12.10 12.98 0.20
C LYS A 139 10.61 13.04 -0.10
N ASN A 140 9.90 13.91 0.59
CA ASN A 140 8.47 14.13 0.36
C ASN A 140 8.24 14.86 -0.99
N PRO A 141 7.32 14.40 -1.86
CA PRO A 141 7.07 15.03 -3.15
C PRO A 141 6.37 16.39 -3.07
N TYR A 142 5.72 16.74 -1.95
CA TYR A 142 5.14 18.08 -1.74
C TYR A 142 6.18 19.11 -1.33
N ASP A 143 7.20 18.70 -0.57
CA ASP A 143 8.32 19.54 -0.13
C ASP A 143 9.53 18.66 0.19
N THR A 144 10.57 18.71 -0.63
CA THR A 144 11.75 17.82 -0.52
C THR A 144 12.60 18.05 0.74
N ARG A 145 12.31 19.13 1.49
CA ARG A 145 12.91 19.44 2.80
C ARG A 145 12.20 18.71 3.95
N ARG A 146 11.03 18.11 3.71
CA ARG A 146 10.21 17.42 4.71
C ARG A 146 10.38 15.91 4.62
N ILE A 147 10.08 15.23 5.72
CA ILE A 147 10.07 13.76 5.79
C ILE A 147 8.97 13.19 4.88
N ALA A 148 9.27 12.07 4.22
CA ALA A 148 8.26 11.25 3.54
C ALA A 148 7.47 10.35 4.51
N GLY A 149 7.75 10.44 5.82
CA GLY A 149 7.26 9.47 6.80
C GLY A 149 8.03 8.15 6.75
N GLY A 150 7.68 7.22 7.63
CA GLY A 150 8.34 5.94 7.75
C GLY A 150 7.55 4.94 8.58
N SER A 151 7.82 3.64 8.43
CA SER A 151 8.88 3.08 7.60
C SER A 151 8.51 2.79 6.14
N SER A 152 7.26 2.98 5.71
CA SER A 152 6.82 2.80 4.31
C SER A 152 6.79 4.13 3.52
N GLY A 153 7.77 5.01 3.78
CA GLY A 153 7.85 6.34 3.16
C GLY A 153 8.18 6.31 1.68
N GLY A 154 8.92 5.29 1.20
CA GLY A 154 9.09 5.04 -0.23
C GLY A 154 7.75 4.84 -0.94
N GLU A 155 6.88 3.97 -0.40
CA GLU A 155 5.51 3.77 -0.91
C GLU A 155 4.68 5.07 -0.87
N GLY A 156 4.66 5.76 0.27
CA GLY A 156 3.91 7.00 0.42
C GLY A 156 4.33 8.06 -0.62
N ALA A 157 5.64 8.26 -0.77
CA ALA A 157 6.20 9.25 -1.68
C ALA A 157 5.97 8.89 -3.16
N ILE A 158 6.18 7.63 -3.56
CA ILE A 158 6.02 7.23 -4.96
C ILE A 158 4.57 7.28 -5.44
N ILE A 159 3.61 6.91 -4.58
CA ILE A 159 2.18 6.96 -4.91
C ILE A 159 1.71 8.42 -5.03
N ALA A 160 2.12 9.28 -4.09
CA ALA A 160 1.81 10.70 -4.11
C ALA A 160 2.42 11.40 -5.33
N ALA A 161 3.63 11.01 -5.73
CA ALA A 161 4.31 11.50 -6.92
C ALA A 161 3.76 10.92 -8.24
N ALA A 162 2.75 10.05 -8.18
CA ALA A 162 2.18 9.33 -9.32
C ALA A 162 3.10 8.35 -10.04
N GLY A 163 4.14 7.86 -9.36
CA GLY A 163 4.98 6.76 -9.83
C GLY A 163 4.41 5.37 -9.52
N SER A 164 3.32 5.25 -8.76
CA SER A 164 2.64 3.97 -8.51
C SER A 164 1.13 4.15 -8.33
N VAL A 165 0.35 3.12 -8.68
CA VAL A 165 -1.12 3.06 -8.46
C VAL A 165 -1.42 2.67 -7.02
N ILE A 166 -0.79 1.58 -6.59
CA ILE A 166 -1.00 0.88 -5.32
C ILE A 166 0.34 0.38 -4.78
N GLY A 167 0.46 0.35 -3.46
CA GLY A 167 1.70 0.01 -2.77
C GLY A 167 1.52 -0.89 -1.57
N VAL A 168 2.47 -1.80 -1.35
CA VAL A 168 2.47 -2.70 -0.18
C VAL A 168 3.44 -2.16 0.88
N GLY A 169 2.89 -1.81 2.04
CA GLY A 169 3.67 -1.43 3.22
C GLY A 169 3.44 -2.37 4.42
N SER A 170 4.15 -2.08 5.51
CA SER A 170 3.97 -2.73 6.81
C SER A 170 3.84 -1.71 7.93
N ASP A 171 3.05 -2.02 8.96
CA ASP A 171 2.73 -1.12 10.08
C ASP A 171 2.69 -1.87 11.40
N ILE A 172 3.61 -1.50 12.30
CA ILE A 172 3.64 -1.92 13.70
C ILE A 172 3.28 -0.75 14.63
N GLY A 173 3.81 0.45 14.34
CA GLY A 173 3.67 1.65 15.15
C GLY A 173 3.30 2.90 14.34
N GLY A 174 2.59 2.73 13.22
CA GLY A 174 2.20 3.81 12.31
C GLY A 174 2.87 3.75 10.94
N SER A 175 3.63 2.69 10.63
CA SER A 175 4.51 2.68 9.46
C SER A 175 3.81 2.61 8.09
N ILE A 176 2.48 2.47 8.03
CA ILE A 176 1.65 2.75 6.84
C ILE A 176 0.96 4.11 7.00
N ARG A 177 0.36 4.35 8.16
CA ARG A 177 -0.47 5.54 8.43
C ARG A 177 0.32 6.85 8.44
N ILE A 178 1.56 6.84 8.93
CA ILE A 178 2.45 8.02 8.98
C ILE A 178 2.90 8.40 7.57
N PRO A 179 3.47 7.50 6.73
CA PRO A 179 3.69 7.80 5.32
C PRO A 179 2.44 8.27 4.58
N ALA A 180 1.28 7.65 4.85
CA ALA A 180 0.02 8.06 4.23
C ALA A 180 -0.34 9.52 4.59
N LEU A 181 -0.23 9.87 5.87
CA LEU A 181 -0.43 11.23 6.38
C LEU A 181 0.56 12.22 5.77
N CYS A 182 1.86 11.92 5.78
CA CYS A 182 2.90 12.81 5.29
C CYS A 182 2.79 13.10 3.79
N ASN A 183 2.31 12.14 2.99
CA ASN A 183 2.26 12.24 1.53
C ASN A 183 0.83 12.39 0.99
N GLY A 184 -0.17 12.65 1.83
CA GLY A 184 -1.55 12.89 1.36
C GLY A 184 -2.16 11.72 0.57
N VAL A 185 -1.82 10.48 0.92
CA VAL A 185 -2.38 9.26 0.32
C VAL A 185 -3.19 8.48 1.34
N PHE A 186 -3.92 7.47 0.90
CA PHE A 186 -4.64 6.57 1.80
C PHE A 186 -3.76 5.37 2.15
N GLY A 187 -3.78 4.97 3.41
CA GLY A 187 -3.10 3.79 3.91
C GLY A 187 -3.95 3.09 4.95
N LEU A 188 -4.05 1.77 4.85
CA LEU A 188 -4.81 0.95 5.79
C LEU A 188 -3.86 0.05 6.57
N LYS A 189 -3.91 0.13 7.90
CA LYS A 189 -3.35 -0.91 8.78
C LYS A 189 -4.48 -1.88 9.15
N PRO A 190 -4.50 -3.11 8.62
CA PRO A 190 -5.53 -4.09 8.96
C PRO A 190 -5.45 -4.57 10.41
N SER A 191 -6.45 -5.35 10.79
CA SER A 191 -6.46 -6.12 12.04
C SER A 191 -5.35 -7.18 12.06
N GLU A 192 -4.93 -7.57 13.26
CA GLU A 192 -3.94 -8.62 13.50
C GLU A 192 -4.28 -9.90 12.70
N GLY A 193 -3.30 -10.45 11.98
CA GLY A 193 -3.44 -11.69 11.21
C GLY A 193 -4.38 -11.60 10.01
N ALA A 194 -4.77 -10.40 9.57
CA ALA A 194 -5.61 -10.24 8.38
C ALA A 194 -4.85 -10.52 7.07
N ILE A 195 -3.55 -10.21 7.04
CA ILE A 195 -2.67 -10.43 5.89
C ILE A 195 -1.43 -11.14 6.40
N SER A 196 -0.96 -12.16 5.67
CA SER A 196 0.25 -12.89 6.01
C SER A 196 1.49 -11.98 6.07
N LEU A 197 2.37 -12.27 7.02
CA LEU A 197 3.71 -11.67 7.13
C LEU A 197 4.80 -12.65 6.66
N ASN A 198 4.44 -13.78 6.07
CA ASN A 198 5.43 -14.70 5.52
C ASN A 198 6.22 -14.02 4.38
N GLY A 199 7.54 -14.07 4.46
CA GLY A 199 8.43 -13.33 3.56
C GLY A 199 8.59 -11.84 3.91
N HIS A 200 8.09 -11.36 5.06
CA HIS A 200 8.41 -10.03 5.59
C HIS A 200 9.67 -10.05 6.48
N HIS A 201 10.51 -9.02 6.37
CA HIS A 201 11.69 -8.79 7.18
C HIS A 201 11.71 -7.35 7.73
N PRO A 202 12.03 -7.11 9.03
CA PRO A 202 12.33 -8.10 10.06
C PRO A 202 11.15 -9.06 10.34
N ASN A 203 11.47 -10.30 10.72
CA ASN A 203 10.49 -11.30 11.08
C ASN A 203 10.33 -11.33 12.61
N PHE A 204 9.10 -11.15 13.10
CA PHE A 204 8.77 -11.18 14.51
C PHE A 204 8.48 -12.63 14.94
N LYS A 205 9.46 -13.28 15.59
CA LYS A 205 9.35 -14.68 16.05
C LYS A 205 8.36 -14.90 17.19
N GLY A 206 7.77 -13.85 17.78
CA GLY A 206 6.77 -13.94 18.85
C GLY A 206 6.44 -12.61 19.51
N GLY A 207 5.71 -12.67 20.62
CA GLY A 207 5.39 -11.52 21.48
C GLY A 207 4.53 -10.45 20.80
N TYR A 208 4.54 -9.24 21.37
CA TYR A 208 3.75 -8.12 20.86
C TYR A 208 4.10 -7.73 19.42
N GLY A 209 5.36 -7.87 19.00
CA GLY A 209 5.77 -7.55 17.62
C GLY A 209 4.98 -8.33 16.57
N LYS A 210 4.79 -9.64 16.79
CA LYS A 210 4.00 -10.51 15.90
C LYS A 210 2.52 -10.11 15.86
N ARG A 211 1.99 -9.60 16.98
CA ARG A 211 0.58 -9.22 17.13
C ARG A 211 0.27 -7.83 16.59
N MET A 212 1.24 -6.92 16.70
CA MET A 212 1.07 -5.50 16.34
C MET A 212 1.40 -5.24 14.88
N CYS A 213 2.40 -5.92 14.32
CA CYS A 213 2.81 -5.74 12.93
C CYS A 213 1.78 -6.34 11.98
N THR A 214 1.41 -5.58 10.95
CA THR A 214 0.60 -6.09 9.83
C THR A 214 1.11 -5.56 8.49
N SER A 215 0.94 -6.35 7.43
CA SER A 215 1.02 -5.87 6.06
C SER A 215 -0.23 -5.06 5.74
N GLY A 216 -0.14 -4.07 4.85
CA GLY A 216 -1.32 -3.32 4.42
C GLY A 216 -1.11 -2.45 3.19
N PRO A 217 -2.23 -2.05 2.54
CA PRO A 217 -2.20 -1.31 1.30
C PRO A 217 -2.00 0.20 1.51
N LEU A 218 -1.31 0.83 0.55
CA LEU A 218 -1.31 2.27 0.29
C LEU A 218 -1.85 2.54 -1.12
N CYS A 219 -2.62 3.61 -1.30
CA CYS A 219 -3.17 4.00 -2.60
C CYS A 219 -3.59 5.48 -2.65
N ARG A 220 -3.84 6.02 -3.86
CA ARG A 220 -4.29 7.42 -4.01
C ARG A 220 -5.76 7.64 -3.66
N TYR A 221 -6.61 6.65 -3.87
CA TYR A 221 -8.05 6.78 -3.64
C TYR A 221 -8.54 5.75 -2.62
N ALA A 222 -9.30 6.20 -1.63
CA ALA A 222 -9.85 5.33 -0.58
C ALA A 222 -10.63 4.13 -1.12
N LYS A 223 -11.32 4.28 -2.25
CA LYS A 223 -12.09 3.20 -2.90
C LYS A 223 -11.22 2.02 -3.34
N ASP A 224 -9.93 2.24 -3.59
CA ASP A 224 -9.00 1.20 -4.05
C ASP A 224 -8.49 0.33 -2.87
N LEU A 225 -8.63 0.80 -1.63
CA LEU A 225 -8.22 0.05 -0.44
C LEU A 225 -8.94 -1.29 -0.33
N SER A 226 -10.24 -1.34 -0.64
CA SER A 226 -11.07 -2.54 -0.42
C SER A 226 -10.64 -3.70 -1.32
N ILE A 227 -10.49 -3.45 -2.63
CA ILE A 227 -10.07 -4.48 -3.58
C ILE A 227 -8.63 -4.92 -3.30
N PHE A 228 -7.74 -3.99 -2.98
CA PHE A 228 -6.35 -4.31 -2.72
C PHE A 228 -6.17 -5.07 -1.40
N PHE A 229 -6.86 -4.65 -0.34
CA PHE A 229 -6.91 -5.39 0.93
C PHE A 229 -7.43 -6.82 0.72
N ARG A 230 -8.52 -7.00 -0.03
CA ARG A 230 -9.08 -8.33 -0.35
C ARG A 230 -8.05 -9.24 -1.01
N VAL A 231 -7.35 -8.74 -2.03
CA VAL A 231 -6.31 -9.51 -2.73
C VAL A 231 -5.17 -9.88 -1.78
N MET A 232 -4.65 -8.91 -1.02
CA MET A 232 -3.54 -9.19 -0.10
C MET A 232 -3.92 -10.19 0.99
N ALA A 233 -5.14 -10.09 1.54
CA ALA A 233 -5.65 -10.97 2.59
C ALA A 233 -5.99 -12.38 2.10
N GLY A 234 -6.30 -12.53 0.82
CA GLY A 234 -6.89 -13.75 0.26
C GLY A 234 -8.40 -13.84 0.51
N ASN A 235 -9.09 -14.58 -0.36
CA ASN A 235 -10.56 -14.63 -0.39
C ASN A 235 -11.18 -15.16 0.91
N ASP A 236 -10.58 -16.18 1.53
CA ASP A 236 -11.07 -16.77 2.78
C ASP A 236 -11.12 -15.73 3.90
N VAL A 237 -9.99 -15.06 4.17
CA VAL A 237 -9.92 -14.03 5.22
C VAL A 237 -10.83 -12.85 4.89
N ALA A 238 -10.81 -12.39 3.64
CA ALA A 238 -11.61 -11.25 3.21
C ALA A 238 -13.13 -11.47 3.41
N GLU A 239 -13.64 -12.66 3.09
CA GLU A 239 -15.09 -12.91 3.12
C GLU A 239 -15.55 -13.57 4.42
N ASN A 240 -14.82 -14.56 4.95
CA ASN A 240 -15.23 -15.26 6.17
C ASN A 240 -14.96 -14.47 7.44
N ARG A 241 -13.86 -13.70 7.48
CA ARG A 241 -13.50 -12.88 8.66
C ARG A 241 -14.00 -11.45 8.57
N PHE A 242 -13.83 -10.79 7.42
CA PHE A 242 -14.14 -9.36 7.27
C PHE A 242 -15.40 -9.04 6.47
N ARG A 243 -15.97 -10.01 5.73
CA ARG A 243 -17.20 -9.86 4.94
C ARG A 243 -17.15 -8.64 4.02
N LEU A 244 -16.03 -8.42 3.34
CA LEU A 244 -15.78 -7.19 2.56
C LEU A 244 -16.75 -7.00 1.39
N SER A 245 -17.41 -8.06 0.91
CA SER A 245 -18.46 -7.99 -0.10
C SER A 245 -19.79 -7.46 0.43
N LYS A 246 -20.02 -7.49 1.76
CA LYS A 246 -21.30 -7.10 2.35
C LYS A 246 -21.40 -5.58 2.47
N PRO A 247 -22.44 -4.95 1.91
CA PRO A 247 -22.64 -3.51 2.06
C PRO A 247 -22.88 -3.16 3.53
N VAL A 248 -22.37 -1.99 3.94
CA VAL A 248 -22.53 -1.46 5.29
C VAL A 248 -23.51 -0.29 5.25
N SER A 249 -24.56 -0.34 6.07
CA SER A 249 -25.50 0.77 6.22
C SER A 249 -24.87 1.88 7.08
N MET A 250 -24.43 2.96 6.45
CA MET A 250 -23.71 4.05 7.13
C MET A 250 -24.54 4.73 8.23
N ASN A 251 -25.87 4.83 8.08
CA ASN A 251 -26.77 5.40 9.09
C ASN A 251 -26.90 4.54 10.36
N LYS A 252 -26.55 3.26 10.31
CA LYS A 252 -26.55 2.36 11.47
C LYS A 252 -25.23 2.38 12.25
N LEU A 253 -24.21 3.07 11.73
CA LEU A 253 -22.93 3.17 12.39
C LEU A 253 -22.99 4.17 13.55
N ARG A 254 -22.07 4.00 14.50
CA ARG A 254 -21.79 4.98 15.56
C ARG A 254 -20.34 5.41 15.39
N PHE A 255 -20.12 6.70 15.22
CA PHE A 255 -18.78 7.25 15.04
C PHE A 255 -18.27 7.79 16.36
N PHE A 256 -17.13 7.28 16.82
CA PHE A 256 -16.43 7.79 17.99
C PHE A 256 -15.16 8.49 17.52
N TYR A 257 -14.86 9.66 18.08
CA TYR A 257 -13.63 10.39 17.78
C TYR A 257 -12.97 10.89 19.08
N MET A 258 -11.65 11.09 19.02
CA MET A 258 -10.87 11.68 20.12
C MET A 258 -10.12 12.90 19.58
N GLU A 259 -9.99 13.94 20.40
CA GLU A 259 -9.25 15.16 20.05
C GLU A 259 -7.77 15.13 20.49
N GLY A 260 -7.31 13.97 20.94
CA GLY A 260 -6.00 13.75 21.52
C GLY A 260 -6.09 12.81 22.70
N ILE A 261 -4.94 12.54 23.33
CA ILE A 261 -4.85 11.86 24.61
C ILE A 261 -4.26 12.87 25.58
N ASN A 262 -4.95 13.15 26.69
CA ASN A 262 -4.47 14.07 27.71
C ASN A 262 -3.36 13.41 28.54
N SER A 263 -2.14 13.40 28.00
CA SER A 263 -0.96 12.84 28.66
C SER A 263 0.23 13.75 28.46
N PHE A 264 1.04 13.93 29.50
CA PHE A 264 2.29 14.70 29.42
C PHE A 264 3.30 14.11 28.42
N MET A 265 3.12 12.84 28.01
CA MET A 265 3.97 12.17 27.02
C MET A 265 3.51 12.38 25.57
N ILE A 266 2.35 13.02 25.35
CA ILE A 266 1.72 13.13 24.04
C ILE A 266 1.49 14.60 23.71
N GLU A 267 2.07 15.05 22.60
CA GLU A 267 1.84 16.40 22.10
C GLU A 267 0.37 16.57 21.69
N PRO A 268 -0.28 17.69 22.08
CA PRO A 268 -1.62 18.02 21.59
C PRO A 268 -1.69 18.08 20.06
N LEU A 269 -2.87 17.79 19.51
CA LEU A 269 -3.07 17.95 18.07
C LEU A 269 -2.93 19.42 17.66
N ASP A 270 -2.20 19.64 16.56
CA ASP A 270 -2.17 20.94 15.90
C ASP A 270 -3.59 21.43 15.59
N LYS A 271 -3.81 22.73 15.75
CA LYS A 271 -5.14 23.35 15.60
C LYS A 271 -5.77 23.09 14.23
N LYS A 272 -4.97 23.06 13.15
CA LYS A 272 -5.47 22.80 11.79
C LYS A 272 -5.84 21.33 11.64
N VAL A 273 -5.01 20.41 12.16
CA VAL A 273 -5.31 18.97 12.12
C VAL A 273 -6.60 18.66 12.88
N LYS A 274 -6.75 19.25 14.09
CA LYS A 274 -7.98 19.14 14.88
C LYS A 274 -9.20 19.68 14.10
N ALA A 275 -9.09 20.86 13.50
CA ALA A 275 -10.18 21.43 12.70
C ALA A 275 -10.56 20.55 11.49
N THR A 276 -9.58 19.97 10.80
CA THR A 276 -9.81 19.04 9.69
C THR A 276 -10.52 17.76 10.15
N MET A 277 -10.11 17.19 11.29
CA MET A 277 -10.79 16.03 11.87
C MET A 277 -12.25 16.35 12.19
N ILE A 278 -12.54 17.48 12.85
CA ILE A 278 -13.91 17.89 13.18
C ILE A 278 -14.75 18.11 11.92
N LYS A 279 -14.15 18.64 10.84
CA LYS A 279 -14.83 18.75 9.54
C LYS A 279 -15.24 17.38 8.99
N SER A 280 -14.37 16.37 9.11
CA SER A 280 -14.70 14.99 8.71
C SER A 280 -15.81 14.39 9.57
N VAL A 281 -15.78 14.58 10.89
CA VAL A 281 -16.84 14.12 11.80
C VAL A 281 -18.20 14.70 11.39
N LYS A 282 -18.28 16.03 11.25
CA LYS A 282 -19.51 16.73 10.83
C LYS A 282 -20.01 16.29 9.45
N TYR A 283 -19.08 15.97 8.53
CA TYR A 283 -19.45 15.44 7.22
C TYR A 283 -20.12 14.08 7.34
N PHE A 284 -19.58 13.16 8.15
CA PHE A 284 -20.20 11.85 8.34
C PHE A 284 -21.57 11.95 8.98
N GLU A 285 -21.68 12.73 10.06
CA GLU A 285 -22.94 13.02 10.76
C GLU A 285 -24.01 13.54 9.79
N LYS A 286 -23.70 14.62 9.05
CA LYS A 286 -24.66 15.26 8.14
C LYS A 286 -25.00 14.42 6.92
N LYS A 287 -24.01 13.77 6.30
CA LYS A 287 -24.21 13.04 5.04
C LYS A 287 -24.95 11.73 5.23
N TYR A 288 -24.70 11.04 6.34
CA TYR A 288 -25.19 9.68 6.56
C TYR A 288 -26.19 9.56 7.69
N ASP A 289 -26.56 10.67 8.33
CA ASP A 289 -27.52 10.70 9.46
C ASP A 289 -27.15 9.69 10.54
N THR A 290 -25.92 9.81 11.04
CA THR A 290 -25.28 8.86 11.96
C THR A 290 -24.91 9.54 13.26
N SER A 291 -25.02 8.82 14.38
CA SER A 291 -24.64 9.34 15.70
C SER A 291 -23.11 9.46 15.83
N VAL A 292 -22.65 10.66 16.24
CA VAL A 292 -21.24 10.93 16.57
C VAL A 292 -21.06 11.15 18.07
N PHE A 293 -19.97 10.64 18.63
CA PHE A 293 -19.65 10.70 20.06
C PHE A 293 -18.20 11.14 20.24
N SER A 294 -17.97 12.18 21.05
CA SER A 294 -16.61 12.54 21.48
C SER A 294 -16.19 11.63 22.64
N LEU A 295 -14.98 11.09 22.59
CA LEU A 295 -14.35 10.39 23.70
C LEU A 295 -13.43 11.35 24.45
N SER A 296 -13.63 11.45 25.76
CA SER A 296 -12.72 12.16 26.67
C SER A 296 -11.64 11.17 27.12
N CYS A 297 -10.37 11.45 26.85
CA CYS A 297 -9.24 10.60 27.21
C CYS A 297 -8.07 11.43 27.73
#